data_AF-A0A538MLY1-F1
#
_entry.id   AF-A0A538MLY1-F1
#
_cell.length_a   1.000
_cell.length_b   1.000
_cell.length_c   1.000
_cell.angle_alpha   90.00
_cell.angle_beta   90.00
_cell.angle_gamma   90.00
#
_symmetry.space_group_name_H-M   'P 1'
#
loop_
_entity.id
_entity.type
_entity.pdbx_description
1 polymer ?
#
loop_
_entity_poly.entity_id
_entity_poly.type
_entity_poly.pdbx_seq_one_letter_code
_entity_poly.pdbx_strand_id
1 'polypeptide(L)' 'MALLRVRRRRRRTRPLQEAEAYARCHGDRGNDVKLVQLPPRRPRYLAVLRTGEELRRRFEERLERREAS' A
#
# COMPACT_ATOMS: atom_id res chain seq x y z
N MET A 1 51.54 -23.76 -25.43
CA MET A 1 50.09 -24.00 -25.29
C MET A 1 49.46 -22.84 -24.54
N ALA A 2 48.93 -21.84 -25.25
CA ALA A 2 48.34 -20.66 -24.62
C ALA A 2 46.82 -20.83 -24.50
N LEU A 3 46.32 -20.86 -23.25
CA LEU A 3 44.89 -20.94 -22.96
C LEU A 3 44.21 -19.61 -23.31
N LEU A 4 43.41 -19.60 -24.38
CA LEU A 4 42.54 -18.48 -24.74
C LEU A 4 41.48 -18.31 -23.65
N ARG A 5 41.68 -17.31 -22.79
CA ARG A 5 40.70 -16.91 -21.76
C ARG A 5 39.49 -16.26 -22.46
N VAL A 6 38.47 -17.06 -22.75
CA VAL A 6 37.20 -16.58 -23.30
C VAL A 6 36.52 -15.67 -22.26
N ARG A 7 36.68 -14.36 -22.42
CA ARG A 7 35.88 -13.39 -21.68
C ARG A 7 34.43 -13.51 -22.16
N ARG A 8 33.57 -14.12 -21.34
CA ARG A 8 32.11 -14.12 -21.54
C ARG A 8 31.66 -12.66 -21.55
N ARG A 9 31.42 -12.10 -22.74
CA ARG A 9 30.84 -10.77 -22.91
C ARG A 9 29.47 -10.82 -22.26
N ARG A 10 29.30 -10.28 -21.05
CA ARG A 10 27.97 -10.11 -20.44
C ARG A 10 27.19 -9.23 -21.42
N ARG A 11 26.34 -9.85 -22.24
CA ARG A 11 25.34 -9.10 -23.03
C ARG A 11 24.55 -8.33 -22.00
N ARG A 12 24.73 -7.01 -21.93
CA ARG A 12 23.90 -6.15 -21.09
C ARG A 12 22.49 -6.31 -21.65
N THR A 13 21.68 -7.10 -20.98
CA THR A 13 20.26 -7.19 -21.27
C THR A 13 19.69 -5.79 -21.09
N ARG A 14 18.92 -5.32 -22.06
CA ARG A 14 18.21 -4.05 -21.96
C ARG A 14 17.44 -4.03 -20.62
N PRO A 15 17.39 -2.89 -19.90
CA PRO A 15 16.53 -2.77 -18.73
C PRO A 15 15.08 -3.07 -19.13
N LEU A 16 14.40 -3.87 -18.32
CA LEU A 16 12.99 -4.21 -18.52
C LEU A 16 12.12 -3.06 -18.02
N GLN A 17 11.02 -2.79 -18.73
CA GLN A 17 9.98 -1.90 -18.23
C GLN A 17 9.12 -2.62 -17.18
N GLU A 18 8.42 -1.85 -16.33
CA GLU A 18 7.56 -2.40 -15.27
C GLU A 18 6.53 -3.39 -15.81
N ALA A 19 5.88 -3.06 -16.93
CA ALA A 19 4.91 -3.95 -17.57
C ALA A 19 5.53 -5.29 -18.01
N GLU A 20 6.74 -5.27 -18.57
CA GLU A 20 7.46 -6.48 -18.99
C GLU A 20 7.91 -7.32 -17.79
N ALA A 21 8.36 -6.68 -16.72
CA ALA A 21 8.72 -7.35 -15.47
C ALA A 21 7.49 -7.98 -14.81
N TYR A 22 6.38 -7.25 -14.75
CA TYR A 22 5.12 -7.72 -14.20
C TYR A 22 4.60 -8.95 -14.96
N ALA A 23 4.58 -8.89 -16.30
CA ALA A 23 4.15 -10.00 -17.14
C ALA A 23 5.00 -11.27 -16.96
N ARG A 24 6.32 -11.12 -16.75
CA ARG A 24 7.23 -12.26 -16.51
C ARG A 24 7.02 -12.91 -15.14
N CYS A 25 6.73 -12.13 -14.11
CA CYS A 25 6.59 -12.63 -12.74
C CYS A 25 5.19 -13.12 -12.42
N HIS A 26 4.17 -12.47 -12.97
CA HIS A 26 2.77 -12.67 -12.56
C HIS A 26 1.85 -13.07 -13.72
N GLY A 27 2.38 -13.16 -14.95
CA GLY A 27 1.59 -13.43 -16.14
C GLY A 27 0.85 -12.20 -16.65
N ASP A 28 -0.04 -12.41 -17.63
CA ASP A 28 -0.85 -11.32 -18.16
C ASP A 28 -1.80 -10.77 -17.09
N ARG A 29 -2.17 -9.49 -17.17
CA ARG A 29 -3.03 -8.85 -16.18
C ARG A 29 -4.44 -9.43 -16.29
N GLY A 30 -4.71 -10.49 -15.52
CA GLY A 30 -6.03 -11.11 -15.44
C GLY A 30 -7.10 -10.10 -15.01
N ASN A 31 -8.35 -10.37 -15.40
CA ASN A 31 -9.50 -9.54 -15.05
C ASN A 31 -9.93 -9.67 -13.57
N ASP A 32 -9.13 -10.38 -12.76
CA ASP A 32 -9.37 -10.68 -11.36
C ASP A 32 -9.21 -9.44 -10.46
N VAL A 33 -8.47 -8.43 -10.91
CA VAL A 33 -8.23 -7.19 -10.15
C VAL A 33 -8.93 -6.01 -10.84
N LYS A 34 -10.00 -5.51 -10.22
CA LYS A 34 -10.72 -4.31 -10.66
C LYS A 34 -10.29 -3.10 -9.85
N LEU A 35 -9.90 -2.03 -10.53
CA LEU A 35 -9.76 -0.73 -9.90
C LEU A 35 -11.14 -0.18 -9.59
N VAL A 36 -11.47 -0.05 -8.30
CA VAL A 36 -12.74 0.52 -7.84
C VAL A 36 -12.45 1.89 -7.25
N GLN A 37 -13.20 2.89 -7.70
CA GLN A 37 -13.16 4.21 -7.08
C GLN A 37 -13.88 4.14 -5.74
N LEU A 38 -13.11 4.24 -4.64
CA LEU A 38 -13.67 4.27 -3.31
C LEU A 38 -14.43 5.60 -3.13
N PRO A 39 -15.61 5.61 -2.48
CA PRO A 39 -16.26 6.85 -2.09
C PRO A 39 -15.30 7.73 -1.27
N PRO A 40 -15.48 9.06 -1.31
CA PRO A 40 -14.63 9.99 -0.56
C PRO A 40 -14.58 9.56 0.90
N ARG A 41 -13.36 9.44 1.43
CA ARG A 41 -13.15 9.12 2.85
C ARG A 41 -13.89 10.14 3.69
N ARG A 42 -14.67 9.67 4.68
CA ARG A 42 -15.38 10.56 5.60
C ARG A 42 -14.40 11.59 6.17
N PRO A 43 -14.77 12.88 6.20
CA PRO A 43 -13.91 13.90 6.76
C PRO A 43 -13.56 13.52 8.19
N ARG A 44 -12.25 13.52 8.50
CA ARG A 44 -11.80 13.35 9.88
C ARG A 44 -12.24 14.59 10.64
N TYR A 45 -12.90 14.42 11.78
CA TYR A 45 -13.23 15.52 12.68
C TYR A 45 -11.97 15.99 13.39
N LEU A 46 -11.07 16.66 12.64
CA LEU A 46 -9.76 17.07 13.12
C LEU A 46 -9.87 17.99 14.35
N ALA A 47 -10.96 18.76 14.47
CA ALA A 47 -11.23 19.56 15.67
C ALA A 47 -11.43 18.69 16.93
N VAL A 48 -12.18 17.59 16.83
CA VAL A 48 -12.44 16.65 17.94
C VAL A 48 -11.22 15.76 18.21
N LEU A 49 -10.49 15.40 17.17
CA LEU A 49 -9.27 14.60 17.25
C LEU A 49 -8.01 15.42 17.62
N ARG A 50 -8.14 16.74 17.78
CA ARG A 50 -7.01 17.64 18.06
C ARG A 50 -6.44 17.42 19.46
N THR A 51 -7.29 17.05 20.41
CA THR A 51 -6.93 16.88 21.82
C THR A 51 -7.40 15.51 22.31
N GLY A 52 -6.46 14.59 22.52
CA GLY A 52 -6.77 13.26 23.04
C GLY A 52 -7.50 13.27 24.39
N GLU A 53 -7.23 14.28 25.22
CA GLU A 53 -7.88 14.48 26.52
C GLU A 53 -9.37 14.80 26.40
N GLU A 54 -9.76 15.66 25.44
CA GLU A 54 -11.18 15.96 25.16
C GLU A 54 -11.92 14.69 24.71
N LEU A 55 -11.23 13.86 23.92
CA LEU A 55 -11.78 12.60 23.43
C LEU A 55 -11.97 11.58 24.57
N ARG A 56 -11.01 11.51 25.50
CA ARG A 56 -11.13 10.70 26.72
C ARG A 56 -12.34 11.10 27.55
N ARG A 57 -12.47 12.40 27.89
CA ARG A 57 -13.59 12.91 28.71
C ARG A 57 -14.95 12.61 28.11
N ARG A 58 -15.13 12.88 26.81
CA ARG A 58 -16.41 12.59 26.13
C ARG A 58 -16.72 11.10 26.06
N PHE A 59 -15.70 10.25 26.05
CA PHE A 59 -15.89 8.81 26.10
C PHE A 59 -16.34 8.36 27.49
N GLU A 60 -15.69 8.87 28.54
CA GLU A 60 -16.07 8.64 29.95
C GLU A 60 -17.53 9.05 30.20
N GLU A 61 -17.92 10.26 29.78
CA GLU A 61 -19.31 10.74 29.92
C GLU A 61 -20.34 9.84 29.21
N ARG A 62 -19.99 9.26 28.05
CA ARG A 62 -20.87 8.34 27.32
C ARG A 62 -20.95 6.98 27.99
N LEU A 63 -19.86 6.54 28.63
CA LEU A 63 -19.83 5.30 29.38
C LEU A 63 -20.70 5.42 30.65
N GLU A 64 -20.52 6.48 31.42
CA GLU A 64 -21.34 6.76 32.62
C GLU A 64 -22.83 6.80 32.30
N ARG A 65 -23.23 7.51 31.23
CA ARG A 65 -24.63 7.56 30.79
C ARG A 65 -25.20 6.20 30.42
N ARG A 66 -24.37 5.30 29.88
CA ARG A 66 -24.79 3.94 29.51
C ARG A 66 -24.91 3.04 30.73
N GLU A 67 -24.05 3.22 31.73
CA GLU A 67 -24.12 2.46 32.98
C GLU A 67 -25.26 2.92 33.89
N ALA A 68 -25.66 4.19 33.78
CA ALA A 68 -26.77 4.77 34.52
C ALA A 68 -28.17 4.45 33.92
N SER A 69 -28.23 3.84 32.73
CA SER A 69 -29.46 3.44 32.03
C SER A 69 -29.74 1.95 32.16
#